data_AF-A0A7H4NXA5-F1
#
_entry.id   AF-A0A7H4NXA5-F1
#
_cell.length_a   1.000
_cell.length_b   1.000
_cell.length_c   1.000
_cell.angle_alpha   90.00
_cell.angle_beta   90.00
_cell.angle_gamma   90.00
#
_symmetry.space_group_name_H-M   'P 1'
#
loop_
_entity.id
_entity.type
_entity.pdbx_description
1 polymer ?
#
loop_
_entity_poly.entity_id
_entity_poly.type
_entity_poly.pdbx_seq_one_letter_code
_entity_poly.pdbx_strand_id
1 'polypeptide(L)'
;MIKITPPPRVWRTSALAFALTLLTGCALIQDDPGQVPLVNPQQAELAQVIHLANSGWPTARWWEGYQDPQLNMLVNRALQNSPTMQAARLRISQSQSTVELAQSAMGRSGYRRGGAKPPAGDQ
;
A
#
# COMPACT_ATOMS: atom_id res chain seq x y z
N MET A 1 29.76 56.96 -8.52
CA MET A 1 28.54 57.29 -7.74
C MET A 1 27.41 56.38 -8.21
N ILE A 2 27.03 55.38 -7.42
CA ILE A 2 25.85 54.53 -7.68
C ILE A 2 24.86 54.84 -6.56
N LYS A 3 23.79 55.57 -6.89
CA LYS A 3 22.68 55.81 -5.96
C LYS A 3 21.85 54.54 -5.88
N ILE A 4 21.90 53.86 -4.73
CA ILE A 4 21.01 52.75 -4.40
C ILE A 4 19.75 53.37 -3.78
N THR A 5 18.72 53.55 -4.60
CA THR A 5 17.42 54.04 -4.15
C THR A 5 16.68 52.90 -3.43
N PRO A 6 16.22 53.07 -2.18
CA PRO A 6 15.49 52.01 -1.48
C PRO A 6 14.12 51.79 -2.15
N PRO A 7 13.71 50.52 -2.39
CA PRO A 7 12.44 50.23 -3.02
C PRO A 7 11.27 50.66 -2.11
N PRO A 8 10.14 51.13 -2.68
CA PRO A 8 9.02 51.63 -1.91
C PRO A 8 8.42 50.52 -1.03
N ARG A 9 7.93 50.91 0.16
CA ARG A 9 7.46 50.00 1.23
C ARG A 9 6.38 48.99 0.78
N VAL A 10 5.60 49.34 -0.25
CA VAL A 10 4.57 48.50 -0.88
C VAL A 10 5.13 47.30 -1.65
N TRP A 11 6.38 47.37 -2.13
CA TRP A 11 7.05 46.24 -2.79
C TRP A 11 7.53 45.19 -1.79
N ARG A 12 7.96 45.62 -0.59
CA ARG A 12 8.39 44.71 0.48
C ARG A 12 7.21 43.92 1.04
N THR A 13 6.04 44.54 1.18
CA THR A 13 4.83 43.85 1.64
C THR A 13 4.28 42.89 0.59
N SER A 14 4.37 43.23 -0.69
CA SER A 14 3.93 42.35 -1.78
C SER A 14 4.82 41.10 -1.89
N ALA A 15 6.15 41.26 -1.80
CA ALA A 15 7.07 40.13 -1.80
C ALA A 15 6.87 39.21 -0.58
N LEU A 16 6.59 39.78 0.60
CA LEU A 16 6.32 39.00 1.80
C LEU A 16 4.97 38.27 1.71
N ALA A 17 3.92 38.93 1.21
CA ALA A 17 2.62 38.29 1.00
C ALA A 17 2.72 37.13 0.01
N PHE A 18 3.41 37.32 -1.12
CA PHE A 18 3.64 36.27 -2.10
C PHE A 18 4.42 35.09 -1.51
N ALA A 19 5.47 35.35 -0.72
CA ALA A 19 6.23 34.31 -0.03
C ALA A 19 5.38 33.52 0.99
N LEU A 20 4.48 34.18 1.74
CA LEU A 20 3.55 33.50 2.63
C LEU A 20 2.57 32.61 1.86
N THR A 21 2.04 33.07 0.71
CA THR A 21 1.12 32.26 -0.10
C THR A 21 1.80 31.00 -0.66
N LEU A 22 3.07 31.11 -1.09
CA LEU A 22 3.85 29.96 -1.54
C LEU A 22 4.12 28.95 -0.41
N LEU A 23 4.28 29.41 0.84
CA LEU A 23 4.46 28.51 1.99
C LEU A 23 3.16 27.79 2.39
N THR A 24 1.99 28.37 2.12
CA THR A 24 0.69 27.73 2.43
C THR A 24 0.21 26.73 1.37
N GLY A 25 0.96 26.54 0.28
CA GLY A 25 0.74 25.49 -0.71
C GLY A 25 1.28 24.13 -0.25
N CYS A 26 0.98 23.67 0.96
CA CYS A 26 1.19 22.26 1.30
C CYS A 26 0.11 21.45 0.58
N ALA A 27 0.53 20.58 -0.34
CA ALA A 27 -0.34 19.64 -1.03
C ALA A 27 -1.14 18.83 0.01
N LEU A 28 -2.41 19.19 0.20
CA LEU A 28 -3.36 18.40 0.97
C LEU A 28 -3.64 17.14 0.15
N ILE A 29 -2.88 16.07 0.42
CA ILE A 29 -3.26 14.72 0.02
C ILE A 29 -4.54 14.41 0.80
N GLN A 30 -5.68 14.57 0.13
CA GLN A 30 -6.93 13.96 0.57
C GLN A 30 -6.79 12.48 0.22
N ASP A 31 -6.36 11.67 1.19
CA ASP A 31 -6.56 10.23 1.14
C ASP A 31 -8.07 10.00 1.27
N ASP A 32 -8.82 10.15 0.18
CA ASP A 32 -10.19 9.65 0.08
C ASP A 32 -10.08 8.29 -0.63
N PRO A 33 -9.88 7.18 0.10
CA PRO A 33 -10.11 5.86 -0.46
C PRO A 33 -11.63 5.75 -0.61
N GLY A 34 -12.16 6.34 -1.68
CA GLY A 34 -13.58 6.30 -2.02
C GLY A 34 -14.09 4.89 -1.76
N GLN A 35 -15.14 4.79 -0.95
CA GLN A 35 -15.61 3.58 -0.29
C GLN A 35 -15.39 2.34 -1.16
N VAL A 36 -14.28 1.64 -0.91
CA VAL A 36 -13.98 0.42 -1.65
C VAL A 36 -15.01 -0.59 -1.18
N PRO A 37 -15.82 -1.18 -2.09
CA PRO A 37 -16.81 -2.18 -1.71
C PRO A 37 -16.10 -3.26 -0.90
N LEU A 38 -16.56 -3.48 0.34
CA LEU A 38 -15.99 -4.49 1.21
C LEU A 38 -16.41 -5.86 0.66
N VAL A 39 -15.62 -6.39 -0.27
CA VAL A 39 -15.85 -7.72 -0.83
C VAL A 39 -15.66 -8.73 0.30
N ASN A 40 -16.67 -9.58 0.51
CA ASN A 40 -16.59 -10.61 1.52
C ASN A 40 -15.42 -11.57 1.17
N PRO A 41 -14.40 -11.71 2.04
CA PRO A 41 -13.24 -12.56 1.75
C PRO A 41 -13.60 -14.04 1.60
N GLN A 42 -14.76 -14.48 2.09
CA GLN A 42 -15.27 -15.85 1.94
C GLN A 42 -15.81 -16.10 0.52
N GLN A 43 -16.19 -15.04 -0.21
CA GLN A 43 -16.62 -15.10 -1.61
C GLN A 43 -15.45 -14.90 -2.59
N ALA A 44 -14.28 -14.49 -2.08
CA ALA A 44 -13.07 -14.39 -2.86
C ALA A 44 -12.46 -15.79 -3.09
N GLU A 45 -13.07 -16.58 -3.97
CA GLU A 45 -12.43 -17.79 -4.54
C GLU A 45 -11.12 -17.49 -5.26
N LEU A 46 -10.74 -16.21 -5.41
CA LEU A 46 -9.47 -15.79 -5.99
C LEU A 46 -8.27 -16.53 -5.40
N ALA A 47 -8.23 -16.80 -4.10
CA ALA A 47 -7.10 -17.52 -3.49
C ALA A 47 -6.90 -18.94 -4.06
N GLN A 48 -7.97 -19.58 -4.55
CA GLN A 48 -7.92 -20.94 -5.09
C GLN A 48 -7.59 -20.96 -6.60
N VAL A 49 -7.95 -19.90 -7.35
CA VAL A 49 -7.71 -19.77 -8.80
C VAL A 49 -6.48 -18.93 -9.18
N ILE A 50 -5.82 -18.27 -8.23
CA ILE A 50 -4.53 -17.60 -8.46
C ILE A 50 -3.44 -18.68 -8.58
N HIS A 51 -3.36 -19.31 -9.75
CA HIS A 51 -2.17 -20.01 -10.26
C HIS A 51 -1.13 -19.01 -10.80
N LEU A 52 -1.01 -17.83 -10.16
CA LEU A 52 -0.26 -16.66 -10.67
C LEU A 52 1.25 -16.94 -10.90
N ALA A 53 1.79 -18.03 -10.36
CA ALA A 53 3.21 -18.25 -10.32
C ALA A 53 3.79 -19.12 -11.45
N ASN A 54 3.01 -19.84 -12.25
CA ASN A 54 3.61 -20.97 -13.01
C ASN A 54 3.77 -20.81 -14.53
N SER A 55 3.10 -19.88 -15.20
CA SER A 55 3.26 -19.75 -16.66
C SER A 55 2.96 -18.35 -17.17
N GLY A 56 4.02 -17.56 -17.42
CA GLY A 56 3.94 -16.29 -18.14
C GLY A 56 3.98 -15.03 -17.29
N TRP A 57 4.00 -15.13 -15.96
CA TRP A 57 4.25 -13.96 -15.12
C TRP A 57 5.72 -13.55 -15.21
N PRO A 58 6.04 -12.27 -15.47
CA PRO A 58 7.40 -11.82 -15.60
C PRO A 58 8.09 -11.79 -14.23
N THR A 59 9.43 -11.84 -14.24
CA THR A 59 10.22 -11.87 -13.00
C THR A 59 9.96 -10.62 -12.16
N ALA A 60 10.23 -10.70 -10.86
CA ALA A 60 10.07 -9.55 -9.96
C ALA A 60 10.86 -8.30 -10.43
N ARG A 61 11.95 -8.50 -11.18
CA ARG A 61 12.76 -7.44 -11.80
C ARG A 61 12.68 -7.47 -13.32
N TRP A 62 11.47 -7.62 -13.86
CA TRP A 62 11.22 -7.71 -15.29
C TRP A 62 11.84 -6.58 -16.12
N TRP A 63 12.00 -5.39 -15.55
CA TRP A 63 12.60 -4.23 -16.20
C TRP A 63 14.10 -4.41 -16.50
N GLU A 64 14.78 -5.37 -15.87
CA GLU A 64 16.17 -5.68 -16.20
C GLU A 64 16.31 -6.26 -17.62
N GLY A 65 15.24 -6.79 -18.20
CA GLY A 65 15.20 -7.28 -19.58
C GLY A 65 15.50 -6.19 -20.63
N TYR A 66 15.33 -4.91 -20.31
CA TYR A 66 15.66 -3.80 -21.21
C TYR A 66 17.16 -3.49 -21.29
N GLN A 67 17.98 -4.09 -20.41
CA GLN A 67 19.44 -3.91 -20.39
C GLN A 67 19.89 -2.44 -20.26
N ASP A 68 19.09 -1.59 -19.61
CA ASP A 68 19.41 -0.18 -19.33
C ASP A 68 19.89 0.00 -17.87
N PRO A 69 21.18 0.31 -17.64
CA PRO A 69 21.72 0.55 -16.30
C PRO A 69 21.11 1.77 -15.60
N GLN A 70 20.73 2.81 -16.36
CA GLN A 70 20.12 4.02 -15.82
C GLN A 70 18.72 3.72 -15.29
N LEU A 71 17.92 2.96 -16.06
CA LEU A 71 16.59 2.52 -15.63
C LEU A 71 16.68 1.69 -14.34
N ASN A 72 17.60 0.73 -14.30
CA ASN A 72 17.81 -0.10 -13.11
C ASN A 72 18.12 0.72 -11.87
N MET A 73 18.99 1.72 -12.00
CA MET A 73 19.32 2.63 -10.90
C MET A 73 18.11 3.45 -10.43
N LEU A 74 17.33 3.99 -11.37
CA LEU A 74 16.15 4.80 -11.04
C LEU A 74 15.07 3.99 -10.33
N VAL A 75 14.76 2.79 -10.84
CA VAL A 75 13.77 1.89 -10.23
C VAL A 75 14.24 1.45 -8.84
N ASN A 76 15.51 1.08 -8.68
CA ASN A 76 16.05 0.69 -7.37
C ASN A 76 15.97 1.85 -6.36
N ARG A 77 16.30 3.07 -6.77
CA ARG A 77 16.20 4.25 -5.89
C ARG A 77 14.76 4.54 -5.50
N ALA A 78 13.81 4.41 -6.44
CA ALA A 78 12.39 4.60 -6.19
C ALA A 78 11.85 3.55 -5.21
N LEU A 79 12.20 2.27 -5.39
CA LEU A 79 11.77 1.18 -4.52
C LEU A 79 12.33 1.30 -3.10
N GLN A 80 13.58 1.76 -2.95
CA GLN A 80 14.22 1.93 -1.63
C GLN A 80 13.64 3.11 -0.84
N ASN A 81 13.39 4.24 -1.52
CA ASN A 81 13.02 5.49 -0.85
C ASN A 81 11.51 5.80 -0.92
N SER A 82 10.67 4.86 -1.36
CA SER A 82 9.23 5.08 -1.47
C SER A 82 8.53 5.00 -0.10
N PRO A 83 7.95 6.10 0.40
CA PRO A 83 7.15 6.08 1.63
C PRO A 83 5.86 5.27 1.46
N THR A 84 5.30 5.22 0.25
CA THR A 84 4.08 4.46 -0.03
C THR A 84 4.30 2.96 0.11
N MET A 85 5.47 2.46 -0.31
CA MET A 85 5.85 1.05 -0.10
C MET A 85 6.04 0.71 1.39
N GLN A 86 6.54 1.66 2.19
CA GLN A 86 6.67 1.49 3.65
C GLN A 86 5.29 1.41 4.32
N ALA A 87 4.37 2.30 3.94
CA ALA A 87 2.98 2.25 4.41
C ALA A 87 2.26 0.95 4.00
N ALA A 88 2.49 0.47 2.78
CA ALA A 88 1.94 -0.81 2.31
C ALA A 88 2.46 -2.00 3.15
N ARG A 89 3.76 -2.04 3.49
CA ARG A 89 4.32 -3.07 4.37
C ARG A 89 3.67 -3.08 5.75
N LEU A 90 3.42 -1.90 6.32
CA LEU A 90 2.72 -1.79 7.60
C LEU A 90 1.30 -2.37 7.51
N ARG A 91 0.54 -2.04 6.46
CA ARG A 91 -0.81 -2.59 6.24
C ARG A 91 -0.82 -4.11 6.09
N ILE A 92 0.18 -4.67 5.40
CA ILE A 92 0.36 -6.13 5.27
C ILE A 92 0.64 -6.74 6.66
N SER A 93 1.57 -6.17 7.43
CA SER A 93 1.89 -6.69 8.78
C SER A 93 0.69 -6.64 9.72
N GLN A 94 -0.12 -5.57 9.65
CA GLN A 94 -1.35 -5.44 10.41
C GLN A 94 -2.34 -6.56 10.03
N SER A 95 -2.50 -6.83 8.74
CA SER A 95 -3.39 -7.89 8.25
C SER A 95 -2.91 -9.29 8.65
N GLN A 96 -1.60 -9.52 8.73
CA GLN A 96 -1.06 -10.79 9.22
C GLN A 96 -1.40 -11.01 10.70
N SER A 97 -1.22 -9.98 11.53
CA SER A 97 -1.58 -10.08 12.95
C SER A 97 -3.07 -10.34 13.19
N THR A 98 -3.97 -9.73 12.38
CA THR A 98 -5.42 -9.97 12.52
C THR A 98 -5.79 -11.39 12.12
N VAL A 99 -5.11 -11.96 11.12
CA VAL A 99 -5.27 -13.35 10.72
C VAL A 99 -4.78 -14.30 11.82
N GLU A 100 -3.62 -14.05 12.44
CA GLU A 100 -3.10 -14.85 13.56
C GLU A 100 -4.04 -14.85 14.77
N LEU A 101 -4.63 -13.69 15.10
CA LEU A 101 -5.64 -13.58 16.16
C LEU A 101 -6.91 -14.38 15.83
N ALA A 102 -7.39 -14.30 14.58
CA ALA A 102 -8.54 -15.07 14.13
C ALA A 102 -8.27 -16.59 14.16
N GLN A 103 -7.09 -17.02 13.72
CA GLN A 103 -6.67 -18.42 13.79
C GLN A 103 -6.58 -18.91 15.24
N SER A 104 -6.03 -18.11 16.16
CA SER A 104 -5.96 -18.43 17.59
C SER A 104 -7.35 -18.55 18.22
N ALA A 105 -8.28 -17.67 17.84
CA ALA A 105 -9.67 -17.73 18.29
C ALA A 105 -10.42 -18.97 17.74
N MET A 106 -10.15 -19.35 16.49
CA MET A 106 -10.75 -20.54 15.84
C MET A 106 -10.15 -21.86 16.35
N GLY A 107 -8.84 -21.90 16.68
CA GLY A 107 -8.15 -23.08 17.22
C GLY A 107 -8.72 -23.57 18.56
N ARG A 108 -9.37 -22.68 19.32
CA ARG A 108 -10.08 -23.03 20.56
C ARG A 108 -11.43 -23.73 20.34
N SER A 109 -12.01 -23.64 19.14
CA SER A 109 -13.36 -24.15 18.85
C SER A 109 -13.38 -25.55 18.21
N GLY A 110 -12.20 -26.14 17.94
CA GLY A 110 -12.05 -27.42 17.23
C GLY A 110 -12.20 -28.70 18.07
N TYR A 111 -12.36 -28.63 19.40
CA TYR A 111 -12.46 -29.83 20.25
C TYR A 111 -13.93 -30.27 20.44
N ARG A 112 -14.64 -30.67 19.38
CA ARG A 112 -15.76 -31.64 19.47
C ARG A 112 -16.31 -32.09 18.10
N ARG A 113 -15.49 -32.65 17.21
CA ARG A 113 -16.03 -33.49 16.12
C ARG A 113 -16.07 -34.94 16.59
N GLY A 114 -16.95 -35.23 17.54
CA GLY A 114 -17.32 -36.60 17.91
C GLY A 114 -18.20 -37.18 16.80
N GLY A 115 -17.59 -37.79 15.80
CA GLY A 115 -18.29 -38.58 14.79
C GLY A 115 -18.57 -39.98 15.33
N ALA A 116 -19.65 -40.14 16.10
CA ALA A 116 -20.21 -41.47 16.35
C ALA A 116 -20.73 -42.03 15.01
N LYS A 117 -20.12 -43.11 14.55
CA LYS A 117 -20.57 -43.90 13.39
C LYS A 117 -21.80 -44.72 13.83
N PRO A 118 -23.01 -44.51 13.28
CA PRO A 118 -24.13 -45.39 13.57
C PRO A 118 -23.91 -46.78 12.92
N PRO A 119 -24.36 -47.87 13.57
CA PRO A 119 -24.15 -49.23 13.08
C PRO A 119 -24.97 -49.47 11.80
N ALA A 120 -24.35 -50.18 10.85
CA ALA A 120 -25.00 -50.63 9.63
C ALA A 120 -26.07 -51.66 9.99
N GLY A 121 -27.33 -51.32 9.70
CA GLY A 121 -28.48 -52.21 9.78
C GLY A 121 -28.83 -52.73 8.39
N ASP A 122 -29.19 -54.00 8.37
CA ASP A 122 -29.47 -54.84 7.21
C ASP A 122 -30.57 -54.30 6.28
N GLN A 123 -30.31 -54.36 4.97
CA GLN A 123 -31.20 -54.89 3.93
C GLN A 123 -30.47 -54.98 2.59
#